data_AF-A0A6P5AS98-F1
#
_entry.id   AF-A0A6P5AS98-F1
#
_cell.length_a   1.000
_cell.length_b   1.000
_cell.length_c   1.000
_cell.angle_alpha   90.00
_cell.angle_beta   90.00
_cell.angle_gamma   90.00
#
_symmetry.space_group_name_H-M   'P 1'
#
loop_
_entity.id
_entity.type
_entity.pdbx_description
1 polymer ?
#
loop_
_entity_poly.entity_id
_entity_poly.type
_entity_poly.pdbx_seq_one_letter_code
_entity_poly.pdbx_strand_id
1 'polypeptide(L)'
;MAEQVAQAGQAAAQPVAELIWGQVQLRITDVWTVRGLAIGAFYLANRALTMLAVRRAVERRDPDNPNQPADPRVGDEVQQGSLLVPVYFYSQLGYQYFTSILNGPFLKACLQTELEKVGYKEPIDVSVEKWELPNLPEGGAGLLMGMMGEERVLGWLAELPDKVSTAAGDSGISEDVSSVAGVSTVASWEDVEEEAGPSQAKRARLQQQPPAQVTPTSQQAELQEGPLKRLRARLLQHKDSPTAQTLLKAYSCLERGAAMLTNGGYQEGEGVEHLLEGVILLEVVAPEYVTTYLYDQSWLHLDRPKLNQLTSTQLRSNPDSSPCLLIQALQLPFGHSQQQAINHVIDVVLQHGETDPMYKHLAYMYCALGLTIFQTTRQPAPALSAFASALMHKSDHLRTLFFTAYCSMGVSDPQAIRQFHHFIHTAPTDHHWVPEAHYYLVTLYGQQDPSVHRDRILHHYNMAQQTDRNRLPVFPPVPSGVTDRARRVYEQVMAQPH
;
A
#
# COMPACT_ATOMS: atom_id res chain seq x y z
N MET A 1 -40.19 68.52 16.99
CA MET A 1 -39.19 67.69 17.69
C MET A 1 -39.31 66.25 17.21
N ALA A 2 -38.89 66.01 15.97
CA ALA A 2 -38.83 64.70 15.33
C ALA A 2 -37.40 64.56 14.81
N GLU A 3 -36.46 64.39 15.74
CA GLU A 3 -35.04 64.27 15.41
C GLU A 3 -34.33 63.57 16.58
N GLN A 4 -34.72 62.32 16.86
CA GLN A 4 -33.99 61.49 17.82
C GLN A 4 -34.27 59.98 17.71
N VAL A 5 -34.60 59.47 16.52
CA VAL A 5 -34.81 58.01 16.31
C VAL A 5 -34.10 57.48 15.04
N ALA A 6 -33.12 58.21 14.49
CA ALA A 6 -32.44 57.80 13.24
C ALA A 6 -30.91 57.67 13.34
N GLN A 7 -30.35 57.44 14.53
CA GLN A 7 -28.93 57.11 14.71
C GLN A 7 -28.75 56.05 15.80
N ALA A 8 -29.13 54.81 15.47
CA ALA A 8 -28.73 53.61 16.21
C ALA A 8 -28.58 52.40 15.27
N GLY A 9 -28.16 52.65 14.03
CA GLY A 9 -27.85 51.62 13.05
C GLY A 9 -26.50 51.95 12.42
N GLN A 10 -25.49 51.14 12.74
CA GLN A 10 -24.07 51.15 12.30
C GLN A 10 -23.08 51.43 13.42
N ALA A 11 -23.07 50.59 14.46
CA ALA A 11 -21.82 50.21 15.08
C ALA A 11 -21.29 49.01 14.28
N ALA A 12 -20.27 49.26 13.46
CA ALA A 12 -19.54 48.24 12.73
C ALA A 12 -19.14 47.12 13.71
N ALA A 13 -19.56 45.89 13.42
CA ALA A 13 -18.94 44.71 14.00
C ALA A 13 -17.46 44.76 13.62
N GLN A 14 -16.61 45.15 14.56
CA GLN A 14 -15.18 44.90 14.44
C GLN A 14 -15.02 43.39 14.27
N PRO A 15 -14.29 42.90 13.26
CA PRO A 15 -13.99 41.49 13.18
C PRO A 15 -13.19 41.14 14.42
N VAL A 16 -13.70 40.18 15.20
CA VAL A 16 -12.94 39.54 16.26
C VAL A 16 -11.60 39.15 15.64
N ALA A 17 -10.51 39.74 16.11
CA ALA A 17 -9.17 39.39 15.65
C ALA A 17 -8.99 37.89 15.94
N GLU A 18 -9.05 37.07 14.89
CA GLU A 18 -8.82 35.63 14.97
C GLU A 18 -7.41 35.43 15.53
N LEU A 19 -7.30 34.91 16.75
CA LEU A 19 -6.04 34.70 17.43
C LEU A 19 -5.24 33.66 16.63
N ILE A 20 -4.24 34.11 15.86
CA ILE A 20 -3.34 33.25 15.09
C ILE A 20 -2.51 32.43 16.08
N TRP A 21 -2.67 31.11 16.04
CA TRP A 21 -1.94 30.16 16.87
C TRP A 21 -0.51 29.95 16.36
N GLY A 22 -0.27 30.05 15.06
CA GLY A 22 1.07 29.98 14.48
C GLY A 22 1.07 30.27 12.99
N GLN A 23 2.24 30.42 12.37
CA GLN A 23 2.36 30.55 10.92
C GLN A 23 3.64 29.93 10.36
N VAL A 24 3.62 29.62 9.07
CA VAL A 24 4.78 29.17 8.30
C VAL A 24 4.75 29.78 6.90
N GLN A 25 5.91 30.03 6.30
CA GLN A 25 5.98 30.43 4.89
C GLN A 25 6.19 29.19 4.03
N LEU A 26 5.21 28.88 3.17
CA LEU A 26 5.31 27.81 2.19
C LEU A 26 5.95 28.35 0.91
N ARG A 27 7.15 27.87 0.58
CA ARG A 27 7.85 28.22 -0.65
C ARG A 27 7.53 27.19 -1.74
N ILE A 28 7.01 27.68 -2.87
CA ILE A 28 6.78 26.91 -4.08
C ILE A 28 7.73 27.42 -5.18
N THR A 29 8.59 26.53 -5.69
CA THR A 29 9.65 26.84 -6.66
C THR A 29 9.64 25.87 -7.84
N ASP A 30 10.35 26.21 -8.91
CA ASP A 30 10.58 25.30 -10.03
C ASP A 30 11.74 24.33 -9.73
N VAL A 31 11.62 23.06 -10.12
CA VAL A 31 12.63 22.01 -9.84
C VAL A 31 14.01 22.36 -10.44
N TRP A 32 14.03 23.08 -11.57
CA TRP A 32 15.26 23.53 -12.21
C TRP A 32 15.59 24.95 -11.74
N THR A 33 16.44 25.03 -10.72
CA THR A 33 16.81 26.25 -9.97
C THR A 33 17.39 27.38 -10.84
N VAL A 34 17.71 27.12 -12.11
CA VAL A 34 18.22 28.11 -13.08
C VAL A 34 17.07 28.91 -13.76
N ARG A 35 15.80 28.55 -13.54
CA ARG A 35 14.63 29.27 -14.06
C ARG A 35 13.55 29.53 -13.01
N GLY A 36 13.91 29.96 -11.80
CA GLY A 36 12.95 30.36 -10.75
C GLY A 36 11.98 31.51 -11.11
N LEU A 37 11.89 31.91 -12.38
CA LEU A 37 10.97 32.91 -12.89
C LEU A 37 9.67 32.30 -13.44
N ALA A 38 9.57 30.99 -13.68
CA ALA A 38 8.42 30.42 -14.40
C ALA A 38 7.15 30.40 -13.52
N ILE A 39 7.21 29.81 -12.32
CA ILE A 39 6.06 29.82 -11.40
C ILE A 39 5.75 31.24 -10.90
N GLY A 40 6.78 32.06 -10.67
CA GLY A 40 6.61 33.46 -10.27
C GLY A 40 5.92 34.31 -11.34
N ALA A 41 6.31 34.17 -12.61
CA ALA A 41 5.68 34.86 -13.73
C ALA A 41 4.25 34.33 -13.98
N PHE A 42 4.05 33.02 -13.86
CA PHE A 42 2.72 32.42 -13.97
C PHE A 42 1.77 32.93 -12.89
N TYR A 43 2.24 33.03 -11.64
CA TYR A 43 1.48 33.64 -10.54
C TYR A 43 1.11 35.09 -10.83
N LEU A 44 2.05 35.92 -11.32
CA LEU A 44 1.76 37.31 -11.65
C LEU A 44 0.69 37.44 -12.74
N ALA A 45 0.68 36.53 -13.71
CA ALA A 45 -0.32 36.48 -14.78
C ALA A 45 -1.67 35.89 -14.32
N ASN A 46 -1.67 34.97 -13.35
CA ASN A 46 -2.83 34.17 -12.93
C ASN A 46 -3.09 34.22 -11.43
N ARG A 47 -2.89 35.39 -10.79
CA ARG A 47 -2.86 35.54 -9.33
C ARG A 47 -4.05 34.91 -8.62
N ALA A 48 -5.27 35.23 -9.04
CA ALA A 48 -6.49 34.74 -8.39
C ALA A 48 -6.65 33.21 -8.54
N LEU A 49 -6.36 32.66 -9.72
CA LEU A 49 -6.48 31.23 -10.00
C LEU A 49 -5.39 30.43 -9.29
N THR A 50 -4.17 30.97 -9.24
CA THR A 50 -3.03 30.34 -8.56
C THR A 50 -3.26 30.30 -7.05
N MET A 51 -3.71 31.40 -6.43
CA MET A 51 -4.05 31.40 -5.00
C MET A 51 -5.22 30.47 -4.68
N LEU A 52 -6.21 30.36 -5.58
CA LEU A 52 -7.31 29.41 -5.42
C LEU A 52 -6.81 27.96 -5.47
N ALA A 53 -5.89 27.64 -6.37
CA ALA A 53 -5.25 26.32 -6.46
C ALA A 53 -4.47 26.00 -5.19
N VAL A 54 -3.66 26.93 -4.69
CA VAL A 54 -2.93 26.77 -3.42
C VAL A 54 -3.88 26.58 -2.24
N ARG A 55 -4.96 27.38 -2.16
CA ARG A 55 -5.99 27.22 -1.13
C ARG A 55 -6.62 25.83 -1.16
N ARG A 56 -6.95 25.30 -2.33
CA ARG A 56 -7.55 23.95 -2.44
C ARG A 56 -6.61 22.84 -2.00
N ALA A 57 -5.30 23.01 -2.20
CA ALA A 57 -4.30 22.03 -1.80
C ALA A 57 -3.96 22.10 -0.31
N VAL A 58 -3.99 23.30 0.29
CA VAL A 58 -3.52 23.54 1.66
C VAL A 58 -4.66 23.65 2.66
N GLU A 59 -5.71 24.41 2.36
CA GLU A 59 -6.77 24.74 3.32
C GLU A 59 -7.67 23.55 3.62
N ARG A 60 -7.99 23.39 4.90
CA ARG A 60 -8.98 22.40 5.36
C ARG A 60 -9.97 23.04 6.32
N ARG A 61 -11.25 22.68 6.16
CA ARG A 61 -12.32 23.11 7.06
C ARG A 61 -12.74 21.93 7.91
N ASP A 62 -13.12 22.20 9.15
CA ASP A 62 -13.74 21.19 10.01
C ASP A 62 -15.09 20.75 9.40
N PRO A 63 -15.26 19.47 9.03
CA PRO A 63 -16.51 18.95 8.47
C PRO A 63 -17.69 19.06 9.45
N ASP A 64 -17.40 18.95 10.76
CA ASP A 64 -18.40 19.05 11.82
C ASP A 64 -18.73 20.52 12.16
N ASN A 65 -17.94 21.47 11.64
CA ASN A 65 -18.15 22.90 11.84
C ASN A 65 -17.79 23.75 10.60
N PRO A 66 -18.60 23.67 9.52
CA PRO A 66 -18.28 24.31 8.23
C PRO A 66 -18.31 25.85 8.27
N ASN A 67 -18.81 26.43 9.36
CA ASN A 67 -18.87 27.87 9.60
C ASN A 67 -17.57 28.44 10.17
N GLN A 68 -16.63 27.60 10.61
CA GLN A 68 -15.31 28.06 11.02
C GLN A 68 -14.42 28.37 9.80
N PRO A 69 -13.50 29.34 9.93
CA PRO A 69 -12.46 29.57 8.93
C PRO A 69 -11.64 28.28 8.74
N ALA A 70 -11.05 28.13 7.55
CA ALA A 70 -10.14 27.02 7.31
C ALA A 70 -8.95 27.08 8.29
N ASP A 71 -8.46 25.91 8.69
CA ASP A 71 -7.30 25.76 9.54
C ASP A 71 -6.59 24.47 9.15
N PRO A 72 -5.45 24.50 8.45
CA PRO A 72 -4.65 25.68 8.10
C PRO A 72 -5.35 26.59 7.07
N ARG A 73 -5.02 27.89 7.10
CA ARG A 73 -5.51 28.92 6.16
C ARG A 73 -4.39 29.53 5.36
N VAL A 74 -4.63 29.80 4.08
CA VAL A 74 -3.65 30.46 3.20
C VAL A 74 -3.89 31.98 3.19
N GLY A 75 -2.84 32.75 3.51
CA GLY A 75 -2.85 34.21 3.48
C GLY A 75 -2.75 34.84 2.09
N ASP A 76 -2.87 36.16 2.03
CA ASP A 76 -3.03 36.94 0.78
C ASP A 76 -1.73 37.59 0.24
N GLU A 77 -0.60 37.48 0.95
CA GLU A 77 0.65 38.16 0.59
C GLU A 77 1.62 37.25 -0.15
N VAL A 78 2.17 37.69 -1.30
CA VAL A 78 3.44 37.16 -1.83
C VAL A 78 4.18 38.17 -2.72
N GLN A 79 5.51 38.29 -2.52
CA GLN A 79 6.50 39.11 -3.25
C GLN A 79 7.12 38.40 -4.48
N GLN A 80 7.88 39.15 -5.31
CA GLN A 80 8.38 38.75 -6.63
C GLN A 80 9.45 37.63 -6.65
N GLY A 81 9.31 36.69 -7.59
CA GLY A 81 10.35 35.74 -8.03
C GLY A 81 10.28 34.33 -7.43
N SER A 82 9.46 34.10 -6.39
CA SER A 82 9.10 32.77 -5.89
C SER A 82 7.71 32.87 -5.24
N LEU A 83 6.91 31.80 -5.28
CA LEU A 83 5.58 31.84 -4.65
C LEU A 83 5.74 31.45 -3.17
N LEU A 84 6.01 32.46 -2.33
CA LEU A 84 6.14 32.35 -0.88
C LEU A 84 4.80 32.66 -0.18
N VAL A 85 4.07 31.62 0.21
CA VAL A 85 2.70 31.72 0.70
C VAL A 85 2.64 31.59 2.22
N PRO A 86 2.14 32.59 2.97
CA PRO A 86 1.91 32.43 4.39
C PRO A 86 0.76 31.44 4.63
N VAL A 87 1.00 30.47 5.52
CA VAL A 87 0.00 29.54 6.02
C VAL A 87 -0.19 29.81 7.50
N TYR A 88 -1.41 30.20 7.88
CA TYR A 88 -1.80 30.50 9.24
C TYR A 88 -2.48 29.28 9.87
N PHE A 89 -2.11 29.02 11.12
CA PHE A 89 -2.75 28.04 11.98
C PHE A 89 -3.56 28.79 13.03
N TYR A 90 -4.82 28.44 13.19
CA TYR A 90 -5.68 28.95 14.26
C TYR A 90 -5.85 27.94 15.39
N SER A 91 -5.37 26.71 15.19
CA SER A 91 -5.29 25.69 16.23
C SER A 91 -4.04 24.80 16.07
N GLN A 92 -3.73 24.09 17.16
CA GLN A 92 -2.73 23.02 17.16
C GLN A 92 -3.08 21.91 16.16
N LEU A 93 -4.37 21.66 15.91
CA LEU A 93 -4.83 20.64 14.97
C LEU A 93 -4.47 21.01 13.53
N GLY A 94 -4.72 22.25 13.12
CA GLY A 94 -4.35 22.75 11.80
C GLY A 94 -2.84 22.67 11.55
N TYR A 95 -2.04 22.97 12.59
CA TYR A 95 -0.59 22.78 12.55
C TYR A 95 -0.18 21.31 12.39
N GLN A 96 -0.77 20.39 13.17
CA GLN A 96 -0.47 18.96 13.08
C GLN A 96 -0.85 18.37 11.72
N TYR A 97 -2.02 18.74 11.19
CA TYR A 97 -2.44 18.37 9.84
C TYR A 97 -1.45 18.88 8.79
N PHE A 98 -1.13 20.18 8.82
CA PHE A 98 -0.22 20.78 7.85
C PHE A 98 1.16 20.13 7.87
N THR A 99 1.69 19.85 9.07
CA THR A 99 2.98 19.16 9.24
C THR A 99 2.93 17.74 8.69
N SER A 100 1.79 17.05 8.83
CA SER A 100 1.60 15.69 8.31
C SER A 100 1.60 15.65 6.79
N ILE A 101 0.95 16.62 6.13
CA ILE A 101 0.91 16.69 4.67
C ILE A 101 2.20 17.25 4.05
N LEU A 102 2.94 18.06 4.80
CA LEU A 102 4.21 18.67 4.38
C LEU A 102 5.36 17.66 4.33
N ASN A 103 5.45 16.75 5.31
CA ASN A 103 6.56 15.81 5.46
C ASN A 103 6.52 14.62 4.48
N GLY A 104 5.61 14.62 3.51
CA GLY A 104 5.44 13.56 2.50
C GLY A 104 5.18 14.11 1.10
N PRO A 105 5.08 13.25 0.07
CA PRO A 105 4.86 13.68 -1.31
C PRO A 105 3.46 14.29 -1.54
N PHE A 106 2.57 14.18 -0.55
CA PHE A 106 1.15 14.53 -0.66
C PHE A 106 0.94 16.01 -1.02
N LEU A 107 1.46 16.95 -0.21
CA LEU A 107 1.24 18.37 -0.45
C LEU A 107 1.79 18.80 -1.83
N LYS A 108 2.95 18.25 -2.21
CA LYS A 108 3.56 18.47 -3.53
C LYS A 108 2.67 17.96 -4.66
N ALA A 109 2.16 16.73 -4.56
CA ALA A 109 1.29 16.13 -5.58
C ALA A 109 -0.06 16.89 -5.70
N CYS A 110 -0.65 17.30 -4.58
CA CYS A 110 -1.89 18.09 -4.59
C CYS A 110 -1.68 19.48 -5.19
N LEU A 111 -0.59 20.17 -4.83
CA LEU A 111 -0.24 21.46 -5.43
C LEU A 111 0.02 21.32 -6.93
N GLN A 112 0.78 20.30 -7.35
CA GLN A 112 1.02 20.01 -8.77
C GLN A 112 -0.31 19.81 -9.53
N THR A 113 -1.21 18.98 -8.98
CA THR A 113 -2.53 18.68 -9.57
C THR A 113 -3.42 19.91 -9.67
N GLU A 114 -3.50 20.75 -8.63
CA GLU A 114 -4.33 21.95 -8.65
C GLU A 114 -3.74 23.06 -9.54
N LEU A 115 -2.41 23.15 -9.64
CA LEU A 115 -1.71 24.07 -10.53
C LEU A 115 -1.88 23.67 -12.01
N GLU A 116 -1.88 22.37 -12.32
CA GLU A 116 -2.17 21.86 -13.66
C GLU A 116 -3.57 22.25 -14.14
N LYS A 117 -4.57 22.19 -13.24
CA LYS A 117 -5.96 22.60 -13.55
C LYS A 117 -6.08 24.07 -13.96
N VAL A 118 -5.17 24.93 -13.50
CA VAL A 118 -5.14 26.35 -13.85
C VAL A 118 -4.14 26.67 -14.97
N GLY A 119 -3.46 25.65 -15.52
CA GLY A 119 -2.62 25.75 -16.71
C GLY A 119 -1.11 25.71 -16.47
N TYR A 120 -0.65 25.46 -15.24
CA TYR A 120 0.77 25.30 -14.93
C TYR A 120 1.18 23.83 -14.94
N LYS A 121 1.95 23.41 -15.96
CA LYS A 121 2.30 22.00 -16.19
C LYS A 121 3.74 21.64 -15.83
N GLU A 122 4.54 22.63 -15.47
CA GLU A 122 5.94 22.40 -15.11
C GLU A 122 6.03 21.79 -13.71
N PRO A 123 7.04 20.97 -13.44
CA PRO A 123 7.22 20.35 -12.13
C PRO A 123 7.61 21.40 -11.09
N ILE A 124 6.90 21.40 -9.95
CA ILE A 124 7.22 22.25 -8.81
C ILE A 124 8.02 21.51 -7.74
N ASP A 125 8.66 22.27 -6.87
CA ASP A 125 9.20 21.83 -5.60
C ASP A 125 8.60 22.65 -4.45
N VAL A 126 8.47 22.02 -3.28
CA VAL A 126 7.77 22.58 -2.13
C VAL A 126 8.68 22.49 -0.92
N SER A 127 8.94 23.63 -0.29
CA SER A 127 9.73 23.75 0.94
C SER A 127 9.07 24.74 1.89
N VAL A 128 9.49 24.77 3.14
CA VAL A 128 9.03 25.76 4.12
C VAL A 128 10.17 26.67 4.53
N GLU A 129 9.88 27.96 4.60
CA GLU A 129 10.74 28.99 5.17
C GLU A 129 10.07 29.50 6.45
N LYS A 130 10.86 29.68 7.52
CA LYS A 130 10.48 30.41 8.74
C LYS A 130 9.17 29.96 9.42
N TRP A 131 9.31 29.15 10.48
CA TRP A 131 8.21 28.84 11.40
C TRP A 131 8.09 29.91 12.48
N GLU A 132 6.87 30.35 12.76
CA GLU A 132 6.55 31.21 13.90
C GLU A 132 5.44 30.55 14.73
N LEU A 133 5.84 29.90 15.83
CA LEU A 133 4.96 29.20 16.77
C LEU A 133 5.12 29.78 18.19
N PRO A 134 4.08 29.75 19.05
CA PRO A 134 4.17 30.21 20.43
C PRO A 134 4.94 29.19 21.28
N ASN A 135 6.07 29.64 21.84
CA ASN A 135 6.87 28.99 22.90
C ASN A 135 7.19 27.49 22.71
N LEU A 136 7.86 27.14 21.61
CA LEU A 136 8.72 25.95 21.57
C LEU A 136 10.17 26.42 21.76
N PRO A 137 10.91 25.94 22.78
CA PRO A 137 12.34 26.22 22.88
C PRO A 137 13.05 25.66 21.65
N GLU A 138 14.00 26.43 21.09
CA GLU A 138 14.87 25.98 20.01
C GLU A 138 15.60 24.69 20.45
N GLY A 139 15.17 23.56 19.90
CA GLY A 139 15.74 22.24 20.17
C GLY A 139 14.89 21.40 21.13
N GLY A 140 14.06 20.51 20.56
CA GLY A 140 13.44 19.41 21.31
C GLY A 140 11.93 19.30 21.13
N ALA A 141 11.46 18.93 19.93
CA ALA A 141 10.10 18.45 19.73
C ALA A 141 10.04 16.95 20.03
N GLY A 142 10.03 16.60 21.30
CA GLY A 142 9.92 15.24 21.77
C GLY A 142 9.39 15.20 23.19
N LEU A 143 8.23 14.56 23.33
CA LEU A 143 7.56 14.22 24.59
C LEU A 143 6.65 15.34 25.15
N LEU A 144 5.36 14.97 25.30
CA LEU A 144 4.29 15.67 26.04
C LEU A 144 3.43 16.69 25.27
N MET A 145 2.57 16.23 24.35
CA MET A 145 1.28 16.86 23.97
C MET A 145 0.65 16.00 22.85
N GLY A 146 -0.39 15.16 22.98
CA GLY A 146 -1.40 14.95 24.02
C GLY A 146 -2.72 14.49 23.39
N MET A 147 -2.71 13.36 22.66
CA MET A 147 -3.80 12.41 22.32
C MET A 147 -5.15 12.86 21.71
N MET A 148 -5.60 14.13 21.77
CA MET A 148 -6.91 14.52 21.19
C MET A 148 -6.86 15.13 19.78
N GLY A 149 -5.69 15.54 19.30
CA GLY A 149 -5.53 16.10 17.95
C GLY A 149 -5.41 15.04 16.86
N GLU A 150 -4.77 13.91 17.16
CA GLU A 150 -4.42 12.86 16.18
C GLU A 150 -5.66 12.19 15.56
N GLU A 151 -6.72 11.95 16.34
CA GLU A 151 -7.98 11.39 15.83
C GLU A 151 -8.68 12.30 14.80
N ARG A 152 -8.59 13.63 14.98
CA ARG A 152 -9.21 14.60 14.05
C ARG A 152 -8.36 14.85 12.81
N VAL A 153 -7.02 14.83 12.94
CA VAL A 153 -6.12 14.87 11.77
C VAL A 153 -6.40 13.67 10.85
N LEU A 154 -6.64 12.49 11.43
CA LEU A 154 -6.96 11.28 10.67
C LEU A 154 -8.33 11.35 9.98
N GLY A 155 -9.32 12.01 10.59
CA GLY A 155 -10.58 12.35 9.92
C GLY A 155 -10.36 13.22 8.68
N TRP A 156 -9.49 14.23 8.77
CA TRP A 156 -9.17 15.09 7.63
C TRP A 156 -8.34 14.41 6.54
N LEU A 157 -7.47 13.46 6.91
CA LEU A 157 -6.71 12.64 5.96
C LEU A 157 -7.57 11.58 5.25
N ALA A 158 -8.65 11.10 5.88
CA ALA A 158 -9.59 10.16 5.27
C ALA A 158 -10.48 10.79 4.18
N GLU A 159 -10.56 12.12 4.10
CA GLU A 159 -11.33 12.86 3.09
C GLU A 159 -10.49 13.34 1.90
N LEU A 160 -9.24 12.88 1.79
CA LEU A 160 -8.40 13.19 0.66
C LEU A 160 -8.95 12.48 -0.59
N PRO A 161 -9.10 13.18 -1.73
CA PRO A 161 -9.74 12.59 -2.90
C PRO A 161 -8.93 11.40 -3.43
N ASP A 162 -9.60 10.25 -3.60
CA ASP A 162 -9.09 9.00 -4.20
C ASP A 162 -8.56 9.16 -5.65
N LYS A 163 -8.71 10.35 -6.24
CA LYS A 163 -8.40 10.63 -7.64
C LYS A 163 -7.31 11.69 -7.76
N VAL A 164 -6.08 11.28 -7.53
CA VAL A 164 -4.93 11.82 -8.26
C VAL A 164 -4.52 10.72 -9.25
N SER A 165 -5.31 10.56 -10.30
CA SER A 165 -4.94 9.70 -11.43
C SER A 165 -3.89 10.42 -12.26
N THR A 166 -2.68 9.87 -12.32
CA THR A 166 -1.68 10.20 -13.34
C THR A 166 -2.21 9.74 -14.70
N ALA A 167 -2.81 10.66 -15.45
CA ALA A 167 -3.23 10.41 -16.82
C ALA A 167 -2.08 10.70 -17.78
N ALA A 168 -1.52 9.67 -18.41
CA ALA A 168 -0.83 9.78 -19.69
C ALA A 168 -0.89 8.42 -20.42
N GLY A 169 -1.47 8.41 -21.63
CA GLY A 169 -1.21 7.36 -22.62
C GLY A 169 -2.34 6.38 -22.92
N ASP A 170 -3.48 6.88 -23.40
CA ASP A 170 -4.35 6.12 -24.30
C ASP A 170 -3.55 5.76 -25.57
N SER A 171 -3.47 4.47 -25.89
CA SER A 171 -3.03 3.97 -27.20
C SER A 171 -3.78 2.67 -27.47
N GLY A 172 -4.86 2.82 -28.23
CA GLY A 172 -5.78 1.75 -28.56
C GLY A 172 -5.15 0.59 -29.33
N ILE A 173 -5.62 -0.61 -29.00
CA ILE A 173 -5.71 -1.73 -29.92
C ILE A 173 -7.07 -2.39 -29.66
N SER A 174 -7.89 -2.41 -30.71
CA SER A 174 -9.21 -3.04 -30.75
C SER A 174 -9.05 -4.56 -30.82
N GLU A 175 -9.71 -5.32 -29.96
CA GLU A 175 -10.03 -6.70 -30.27
C GLU A 175 -11.54 -6.92 -30.19
N ASP A 176 -12.05 -7.26 -31.36
CA ASP A 176 -13.44 -7.52 -31.67
C ASP A 176 -14.02 -8.71 -30.91
N VAL A 177 -15.32 -8.54 -30.70
CA VAL A 177 -16.34 -9.48 -30.30
C VAL A 177 -16.21 -10.83 -31.02
N SER A 178 -16.24 -11.95 -30.28
CA SER A 178 -16.82 -13.19 -30.79
C SER A 178 -17.53 -13.95 -29.68
N SER A 179 -18.84 -13.72 -29.63
CA SER A 179 -19.80 -14.51 -28.89
C SER A 179 -20.09 -15.80 -29.65
N VAL A 180 -19.86 -16.96 -29.05
CA VAL A 180 -20.54 -18.20 -29.45
C VAL A 180 -21.03 -18.92 -28.19
N ALA A 181 -22.34 -18.88 -28.01
CA ALA A 181 -23.08 -19.83 -27.19
C ALA A 181 -23.02 -21.22 -27.85
N GLY A 182 -22.75 -22.25 -27.06
CA GLY A 182 -22.70 -23.63 -27.52
C GLY A 182 -23.12 -24.59 -26.40
N VAL A 183 -24.40 -24.91 -26.42
CA VAL A 183 -25.12 -25.90 -25.61
C VAL A 183 -24.34 -27.21 -25.46
N SER A 184 -24.17 -27.68 -24.22
CA SER A 184 -23.69 -29.04 -23.92
C SER A 184 -24.90 -29.94 -23.66
N THR A 185 -25.11 -30.91 -24.55
CA THR A 185 -25.97 -32.06 -24.29
C THR A 185 -25.33 -33.32 -24.86
N VAL A 186 -25.13 -34.28 -23.95
CA VAL A 186 -25.09 -35.73 -24.12
C VAL A 186 -23.85 -36.37 -24.76
N ALA A 187 -23.20 -37.22 -23.96
CA ALA A 187 -22.42 -38.37 -24.41
C ALA A 187 -23.13 -39.66 -23.99
N SER A 188 -23.32 -40.58 -24.93
CA SER A 188 -23.48 -42.03 -24.75
C SER A 188 -23.35 -42.64 -26.16
N TRP A 189 -22.22 -43.25 -26.51
CA TRP A 189 -21.86 -44.67 -26.34
C TRP A 189 -22.24 -45.53 -27.55
N GLU A 190 -21.28 -46.37 -27.96
CA GLU A 190 -21.41 -47.61 -28.77
C GLU A 190 -21.80 -47.39 -30.25
N ASP A 191 -21.34 -48.12 -31.26
CA ASP A 191 -20.46 -49.28 -31.42
C ASP A 191 -20.25 -49.51 -32.95
N VAL A 192 -19.15 -50.19 -33.35
CA VAL A 192 -19.05 -51.19 -34.45
C VAL A 192 -19.25 -50.66 -35.92
N GLU A 193 -18.61 -51.05 -37.03
CA GLU A 193 -17.92 -52.23 -37.62
C GLU A 193 -17.05 -51.67 -38.81
N GLU A 194 -15.80 -52.08 -39.05
CA GLU A 194 -15.32 -53.15 -39.95
C GLU A 194 -15.46 -52.92 -41.50
N GLU A 195 -14.32 -52.80 -42.21
CA GLU A 195 -13.95 -53.45 -43.49
C GLU A 195 -12.63 -52.82 -44.04
N ALA A 196 -11.50 -53.53 -44.04
CA ALA A 196 -10.94 -54.32 -45.16
C ALA A 196 -10.57 -53.48 -46.42
N GLY A 197 -9.30 -53.06 -46.60
CA GLY A 197 -8.33 -53.84 -47.36
C GLY A 197 -7.29 -52.96 -48.11
N PRO A 198 -6.16 -53.53 -48.58
CA PRO A 198 -4.83 -52.90 -48.53
C PRO A 198 -4.23 -52.55 -49.91
N SER A 199 -3.21 -51.68 -49.98
CA SER A 199 -2.20 -51.71 -51.05
C SER A 199 -0.94 -50.88 -50.75
N GLN A 200 0.19 -51.43 -51.18
CA GLN A 200 1.55 -51.12 -50.77
C GLN A 200 2.21 -49.96 -51.54
N ALA A 201 3.21 -49.38 -50.86
CA ALA A 201 4.51 -48.95 -51.40
C ALA A 201 4.58 -47.78 -52.41
N LYS A 202 5.01 -46.61 -51.90
CA LYS A 202 6.05 -45.82 -52.58
C LYS A 202 6.89 -45.04 -51.55
N ARG A 203 8.16 -45.42 -51.45
CA ARG A 203 9.19 -44.85 -50.59
C ARG A 203 9.98 -43.84 -51.42
N ALA A 204 10.03 -42.56 -51.04
CA ALA A 204 11.22 -41.70 -51.17
C ALA A 204 11.02 -40.25 -50.66
N ARG A 205 11.87 -39.91 -49.67
CA ARG A 205 12.46 -38.61 -49.34
C ARG A 205 11.68 -37.59 -48.48
N LEU A 206 12.16 -37.52 -47.22
CA LEU A 206 12.61 -36.32 -46.50
C LEU A 206 11.56 -35.25 -46.19
N GLN A 207 11.04 -35.30 -44.97
CA GLN A 207 11.36 -34.32 -43.92
C GLN A 207 11.01 -34.94 -42.56
N GLN A 208 12.02 -35.10 -41.70
CA GLN A 208 11.82 -35.49 -40.31
C GLN A 208 11.18 -34.30 -39.58
N GLN A 209 9.90 -34.42 -39.24
CA GLN A 209 9.29 -33.61 -38.20
C GLN A 209 9.95 -33.98 -36.85
N PRO A 210 10.46 -33.02 -36.06
CA PRO A 210 10.85 -33.30 -34.69
C PRO A 210 9.61 -33.75 -33.90
N PRO A 211 9.74 -34.65 -32.91
CA PRO A 211 8.59 -35.04 -32.10
C PRO A 211 8.02 -33.80 -31.44
N ALA A 212 6.71 -33.60 -31.63
CA ALA A 212 5.95 -32.56 -30.96
C ALA A 212 6.30 -32.59 -29.48
N GLN A 213 6.86 -31.50 -28.98
CA GLN A 213 6.95 -31.26 -27.55
C GLN A 213 5.53 -31.33 -27.03
N VAL A 214 5.23 -32.42 -26.33
CA VAL A 214 4.02 -32.54 -25.52
C VAL A 214 4.18 -31.50 -24.45
N THR A 215 3.51 -30.36 -24.62
CA THR A 215 3.37 -29.33 -23.59
C THR A 215 2.84 -30.04 -22.35
N PRO A 216 3.57 -30.06 -21.22
CA PRO A 216 3.09 -30.73 -20.04
C PRO A 216 1.82 -30.01 -19.59
N THR A 217 0.73 -30.76 -19.46
CA THR A 217 -0.50 -30.31 -18.80
C THR A 217 -0.12 -29.68 -17.45
N SER A 218 -0.78 -28.60 -17.04
CA SER A 218 -0.49 -27.83 -15.82
C SER A 218 -0.20 -28.67 -14.57
N GLN A 219 -0.86 -29.83 -14.43
CA GLN A 219 -0.64 -30.78 -13.33
C GLN A 219 0.74 -31.47 -13.30
N GLN A 220 1.41 -31.64 -14.45
CA GLN A 220 2.76 -32.23 -14.53
C GLN A 220 3.87 -31.21 -14.22
N ALA A 221 3.64 -29.92 -14.49
CA ALA A 221 4.55 -28.85 -14.07
C ALA A 221 4.51 -28.66 -12.53
N GLU A 222 3.34 -28.84 -11.92
CA GLU A 222 3.13 -28.69 -10.48
C GLU A 222 3.84 -29.76 -9.61
N LEU A 223 4.23 -30.90 -10.19
CA LEU A 223 4.94 -32.00 -9.53
C LEU A 223 6.44 -32.10 -9.88
N GLN A 224 7.02 -31.06 -10.50
CA GLN A 224 8.46 -31.03 -10.77
C GLN A 224 9.29 -31.19 -9.48
N GLU A 225 10.40 -31.92 -9.55
CA GLU A 225 11.39 -31.99 -8.45
C GLU A 225 11.91 -30.59 -8.11
N GLY A 226 12.05 -30.31 -6.82
CA GLY A 226 12.47 -28.99 -6.35
C GLY A 226 12.44 -28.88 -4.81
N PRO A 227 13.15 -27.90 -4.25
CA PRO A 227 13.27 -27.73 -2.80
C PRO A 227 11.91 -27.57 -2.10
N LEU A 228 10.90 -26.99 -2.78
CA LEU A 228 9.58 -26.72 -2.23
C LEU A 228 8.53 -27.77 -2.61
N LYS A 229 8.95 -28.91 -3.20
CA LYS A 229 8.05 -30.01 -3.62
C LYS A 229 7.09 -30.45 -2.52
N ARG A 230 7.57 -30.56 -1.28
CA ARG A 230 6.73 -30.98 -0.13
C ARG A 230 5.64 -29.94 0.18
N LEU A 231 5.93 -28.64 0.07
CA LEU A 231 4.97 -27.57 0.30
C LEU A 231 3.94 -27.51 -0.84
N ARG A 232 4.41 -27.60 -2.11
CA ARG A 232 3.52 -27.70 -3.27
C ARG A 232 2.55 -28.88 -3.14
N ALA A 233 3.06 -30.06 -2.79
CA ALA A 233 2.24 -31.26 -2.63
C ALA A 233 1.12 -31.10 -1.58
N ARG A 234 1.36 -30.36 -0.49
CA ARG A 234 0.33 -30.07 0.53
C ARG A 234 -0.77 -29.15 0.00
N LEU A 235 -0.47 -28.29 -0.97
CA LEU A 235 -1.43 -27.36 -1.55
C LEU A 235 -2.25 -27.95 -2.70
N LEU A 236 -1.82 -29.06 -3.30
CA LEU A 236 -2.51 -29.68 -4.44
C LEU A 236 -3.96 -30.10 -4.13
N GLN A 237 -4.24 -30.48 -2.88
CA GLN A 237 -5.60 -30.81 -2.43
C GLN A 237 -6.52 -29.58 -2.37
N HIS A 238 -5.94 -28.39 -2.44
CA HIS A 238 -6.62 -27.10 -2.39
C HIS A 238 -6.37 -26.28 -3.66
N LYS A 239 -6.01 -26.91 -4.79
CA LYS A 239 -5.63 -26.22 -6.04
C LYS A 239 -6.68 -25.25 -6.60
N ASP A 240 -7.95 -25.43 -6.24
CA ASP A 240 -9.04 -24.57 -6.68
C ASP A 240 -9.18 -23.31 -5.80
N SER A 241 -8.43 -23.24 -4.69
CA SER A 241 -8.43 -22.09 -3.80
C SER A 241 -7.53 -20.96 -4.36
N PRO A 242 -8.01 -19.70 -4.38
CA PRO A 242 -7.20 -18.56 -4.86
C PRO A 242 -5.90 -18.38 -4.08
N THR A 243 -5.94 -18.62 -2.77
CA THR A 243 -4.75 -18.51 -1.90
C THR A 243 -3.75 -19.62 -2.23
N ALA A 244 -4.19 -20.86 -2.44
CA ALA A 244 -3.31 -21.97 -2.81
C ALA A 244 -2.66 -21.75 -4.19
N GLN A 245 -3.42 -21.26 -5.18
CA GLN A 245 -2.88 -20.92 -6.51
C GLN A 245 -1.79 -19.85 -6.43
N THR A 246 -2.03 -18.82 -5.62
CA THR A 246 -1.06 -17.74 -5.38
C THR A 246 0.23 -18.29 -4.76
N LEU A 247 0.12 -19.16 -3.75
CA LEU A 247 1.27 -19.80 -3.10
C LEU A 247 2.03 -20.75 -4.04
N LEU A 248 1.32 -21.55 -4.85
CA LEU A 248 1.93 -22.42 -5.85
C LEU A 248 2.72 -21.61 -6.90
N LYS A 249 2.16 -20.48 -7.35
CA LYS A 249 2.86 -19.54 -8.23
C LYS A 249 4.10 -18.96 -7.54
N ALA A 250 3.96 -18.55 -6.28
CA ALA A 250 5.06 -18.00 -5.50
C ALA A 250 6.22 -19.01 -5.36
N TYR A 251 5.93 -20.26 -5.00
CA TYR A 251 6.93 -21.33 -4.91
C TYR A 251 7.60 -21.60 -6.25
N SER A 252 6.84 -21.58 -7.34
CA SER A 252 7.38 -21.75 -8.69
C SER A 252 8.35 -20.62 -9.07
N CYS A 253 8.03 -19.36 -8.72
CA CYS A 253 8.93 -18.22 -8.93
C CYS A 253 10.22 -18.35 -8.10
N LEU A 254 10.09 -18.71 -6.81
CA LEU A 254 11.21 -18.92 -5.91
C LEU A 254 12.17 -20.02 -6.42
N GLU A 255 11.63 -21.19 -6.79
CA GLU A 255 12.43 -22.30 -7.30
C GLU A 255 13.12 -21.97 -8.63
N ARG A 256 12.43 -21.23 -9.52
CA ARG A 256 13.02 -20.78 -10.79
C ARG A 256 14.16 -19.79 -10.57
N GLY A 257 13.95 -18.78 -9.72
CA GLY A 257 14.98 -17.81 -9.36
C GLY A 257 16.20 -18.48 -8.72
N ALA A 258 15.97 -19.44 -7.82
CA ALA A 258 17.02 -20.25 -7.22
C ALA A 258 17.82 -21.04 -8.26
N ALA A 259 17.13 -21.74 -9.18
CA ALA A 259 17.79 -22.52 -10.24
C ALA A 259 18.65 -21.64 -11.18
N MET A 260 18.18 -20.44 -11.52
CA MET A 260 18.94 -19.47 -12.33
C MET A 260 20.22 -19.02 -11.62
N LEU A 261 20.15 -18.79 -10.31
CA LEU A 261 21.30 -18.38 -9.49
C LEU A 261 22.31 -19.52 -9.25
N THR A 262 21.84 -20.78 -9.19
CA THR A 262 22.71 -21.94 -8.95
C THR A 262 23.42 -22.41 -10.21
N ASN A 263 22.71 -22.49 -11.34
CA ASN A 263 23.18 -23.20 -12.54
C ASN A 263 24.10 -22.37 -13.45
N GLY A 264 24.57 -21.20 -13.00
CA GLY A 264 25.59 -20.41 -13.69
C GLY A 264 25.08 -19.60 -14.90
N GLY A 265 23.78 -19.66 -15.19
CA GLY A 265 23.11 -18.88 -16.23
C GLY A 265 22.56 -17.55 -15.74
N TYR A 266 23.17 -16.93 -14.72
CA TYR A 266 22.72 -15.64 -14.22
C TYR A 266 23.01 -14.56 -15.26
N GLN A 267 22.04 -14.32 -16.13
CA GLN A 267 22.02 -13.17 -17.02
C GLN A 267 21.30 -12.04 -16.28
N GLU A 268 22.00 -10.93 -16.06
CA GLU A 268 21.43 -9.59 -15.85
C GLU A 268 20.32 -9.44 -14.80
N GLY A 269 20.38 -10.12 -13.65
CA GLY A 269 19.41 -9.86 -12.56
C GLY A 269 18.10 -10.65 -12.62
N GLU A 270 17.81 -11.35 -13.71
CA GLU A 270 16.54 -12.09 -13.91
C GLU A 270 16.25 -13.10 -12.79
N GLY A 271 17.30 -13.75 -12.26
CA GLY A 271 17.16 -14.69 -11.14
C GLY A 271 16.69 -14.02 -9.84
N VAL A 272 17.15 -12.78 -9.58
CA VAL A 272 16.75 -11.99 -8.40
C VAL A 272 15.33 -11.49 -8.55
N GLU A 273 14.92 -11.10 -9.76
CA GLU A 273 13.53 -10.72 -10.05
C GLU A 273 12.56 -11.87 -9.79
N HIS A 274 12.89 -13.09 -10.24
CA HIS A 274 12.06 -14.26 -9.96
C HIS A 274 11.99 -14.59 -8.46
N LEU A 275 13.09 -14.46 -7.72
CA LEU A 275 13.06 -14.60 -6.27
C LEU A 275 12.14 -13.56 -5.64
N LEU A 276 12.25 -12.29 -6.05
CA LEU A 276 11.42 -11.21 -5.52
C LEU A 276 9.94 -11.40 -5.85
N GLU A 277 9.59 -11.76 -7.09
CA GLU A 277 8.20 -12.07 -7.45
C GLU A 277 7.64 -13.17 -6.52
N GLY A 278 8.44 -14.20 -6.22
CA GLY A 278 8.07 -15.22 -5.24
C GLY A 278 7.89 -14.67 -3.82
N VAL A 279 8.81 -13.85 -3.33
CA VAL A 279 8.74 -13.20 -2.01
C VAL A 279 7.51 -12.29 -1.90
N ILE A 280 7.21 -11.53 -2.96
CA ILE A 280 6.08 -10.61 -3.05
C ILE A 280 4.75 -11.36 -3.09
N LEU A 281 4.66 -12.47 -3.83
CA LEU A 281 3.45 -13.32 -3.87
C LEU A 281 3.19 -14.05 -2.55
N LEU A 282 4.24 -14.40 -1.79
CA LEU A 282 4.11 -14.84 -0.40
C LEU A 282 3.82 -13.67 0.57
N GLU A 283 3.76 -12.45 0.04
CA GLU A 283 3.61 -11.17 0.72
C GLU A 283 4.66 -10.90 1.80
N VAL A 284 5.83 -11.54 1.75
CA VAL A 284 6.77 -11.60 2.87
C VAL A 284 7.53 -10.29 3.03
N VAL A 285 7.29 -9.57 4.12
CA VAL A 285 7.93 -8.26 4.36
C VAL A 285 8.87 -8.22 5.57
N ALA A 286 8.94 -9.30 6.38
CA ALA A 286 9.79 -9.32 7.57
C ALA A 286 11.16 -9.98 7.30
N PRO A 287 12.28 -9.41 7.76
CA PRO A 287 13.64 -9.89 7.48
C PRO A 287 13.89 -11.35 7.86
N GLU A 288 13.34 -11.78 9.00
CA GLU A 288 13.47 -13.14 9.50
C GLU A 288 12.83 -14.15 8.56
N TYR A 289 11.69 -13.79 7.97
CA TYR A 289 11.00 -14.64 7.01
C TYR A 289 11.71 -14.65 5.66
N VAL A 290 12.13 -13.49 5.15
CA VAL A 290 12.92 -13.41 3.90
C VAL A 290 14.19 -14.25 4.02
N THR A 291 14.91 -14.11 5.12
CA THR A 291 16.09 -14.94 5.43
C THR A 291 15.77 -16.43 5.46
N THR A 292 14.66 -16.81 6.11
CA THR A 292 14.22 -18.20 6.18
C THR A 292 13.93 -18.77 4.79
N TYR A 293 13.13 -18.06 3.98
CA TYR A 293 12.76 -18.52 2.64
C TYR A 293 13.97 -18.66 1.70
N LEU A 294 14.95 -17.76 1.80
CA LEU A 294 16.12 -17.80 0.93
C LEU A 294 17.15 -18.87 1.37
N TYR A 295 17.38 -19.04 2.67
CA TYR A 295 18.58 -19.74 3.16
C TYR A 295 18.31 -21.00 3.99
N ASP A 296 17.10 -21.18 4.52
CA ASP A 296 16.80 -22.35 5.34
C ASP A 296 16.83 -23.64 4.50
N GLN A 297 17.28 -24.74 5.12
CA GLN A 297 17.37 -26.06 4.48
C GLN A 297 16.00 -26.63 4.06
N SER A 298 14.93 -26.23 4.76
CA SER A 298 13.56 -26.62 4.45
C SER A 298 12.94 -25.76 3.33
N TRP A 299 13.68 -24.75 2.86
CA TRP A 299 13.30 -23.80 1.81
C TRP A 299 14.31 -23.86 0.67
N LEU A 300 14.74 -22.71 0.11
CA LEU A 300 15.57 -22.68 -1.09
C LEU A 300 17.03 -23.10 -0.86
N HIS A 301 17.51 -23.07 0.39
CA HIS A 301 18.89 -23.43 0.73
C HIS A 301 19.94 -22.72 -0.15
N LEU A 302 19.75 -21.42 -0.42
CA LEU A 302 20.70 -20.67 -1.23
C LEU A 302 22.03 -20.46 -0.49
N ASP A 303 23.12 -20.42 -1.25
CA ASP A 303 24.41 -19.97 -0.74
C ASP A 303 24.38 -18.44 -0.55
N ARG A 304 24.32 -18.01 0.71
CA ARG A 304 24.27 -16.60 1.09
C ARG A 304 25.47 -15.80 0.56
N PRO A 305 26.74 -16.20 0.78
CA PRO A 305 27.89 -15.55 0.16
C PRO A 305 27.76 -15.39 -1.37
N LYS A 306 27.30 -16.42 -2.07
CA LYS A 306 27.12 -16.39 -3.53
C LYS A 306 26.04 -15.39 -3.95
N LEU A 307 24.87 -15.38 -3.31
CA LEU A 307 23.81 -14.41 -3.62
C LEU A 307 24.26 -12.96 -3.36
N ASN A 308 24.97 -12.73 -2.24
CA ASN A 308 25.54 -11.42 -1.93
C ASN A 308 26.57 -10.98 -2.97
N GLN A 309 27.43 -11.89 -3.43
CA GLN A 309 28.40 -11.62 -4.48
C GLN A 309 27.73 -11.28 -5.83
N LEU A 310 26.69 -12.02 -6.21
CA LEU A 310 25.95 -11.81 -7.46
C LEU A 310 25.22 -10.46 -7.46
N THR A 311 24.47 -10.17 -6.39
CA THR A 311 23.78 -8.87 -6.23
C THR A 311 24.76 -7.71 -6.18
N SER A 312 25.87 -7.84 -5.46
CA SER A 312 26.92 -6.80 -5.42
C SER A 312 27.58 -6.57 -6.77
N THR A 313 27.83 -7.64 -7.54
CA THR A 313 28.38 -7.52 -8.90
C THR A 313 27.41 -6.80 -9.81
N GLN A 314 26.12 -7.16 -9.77
CA GLN A 314 25.07 -6.52 -10.56
C GLN A 314 24.93 -5.03 -10.22
N LEU A 315 24.96 -4.67 -8.93
CA LEU A 315 24.87 -3.28 -8.49
C LEU A 315 26.11 -2.44 -8.85
N ARG A 316 27.28 -3.06 -9.10
CA ARG A 316 28.43 -2.33 -9.65
C ARG A 316 28.25 -1.97 -11.12
N SER A 317 27.59 -2.83 -11.89
CA SER A 317 27.30 -2.58 -13.31
C SER A 317 26.04 -1.74 -13.53
N ASN A 318 25.03 -1.91 -12.67
CA ASN A 318 23.78 -1.17 -12.68
C ASN A 318 23.41 -0.80 -11.23
N PRO A 319 23.88 0.37 -10.74
CA PRO A 319 23.65 0.83 -9.37
C PRO A 319 22.16 0.95 -9.00
N ASP A 320 21.32 1.22 -10.00
CA ASP A 320 19.90 1.48 -9.79
C ASP A 320 19.04 0.24 -10.11
N SER A 321 19.63 -0.96 -10.05
CA SER A 321 18.88 -2.22 -10.19
C SER A 321 17.93 -2.42 -9.01
N SER A 322 16.69 -1.96 -9.15
CA SER A 322 15.65 -2.04 -8.12
C SER A 322 15.40 -3.45 -7.56
N PRO A 323 15.48 -4.56 -8.34
CA PRO A 323 15.36 -5.90 -7.76
C PRO A 323 16.54 -6.24 -6.82
N CYS A 324 17.78 -5.89 -7.21
CA CYS A 324 18.95 -6.15 -6.37
C CYS A 324 18.94 -5.29 -5.10
N LEU A 325 18.55 -4.02 -5.22
CA LEU A 325 18.40 -3.12 -4.08
C LEU A 325 17.31 -3.62 -3.12
N LEU A 326 16.14 -4.02 -3.64
CA LEU A 326 15.01 -4.47 -2.83
C LEU A 326 15.33 -5.75 -2.07
N ILE A 327 15.90 -6.77 -2.73
CA ILE A 327 16.23 -8.03 -2.04
C ILE A 327 17.28 -7.80 -0.94
N GLN A 328 18.22 -6.87 -1.13
CA GLN A 328 19.17 -6.50 -0.08
C GLN A 328 18.49 -5.75 1.07
N ALA A 329 17.63 -4.78 0.76
CA ALA A 329 16.90 -4.00 1.76
C ALA A 329 15.99 -4.89 2.64
N LEU A 330 15.28 -5.84 2.05
CA LEU A 330 14.39 -6.76 2.76
C LEU A 330 15.13 -7.72 3.71
N GLN A 331 16.42 -7.96 3.50
CA GLN A 331 17.24 -8.82 4.36
C GLN A 331 17.91 -8.07 5.51
N LEU A 332 17.90 -6.73 5.51
CA LEU A 332 18.41 -5.94 6.62
C LEU A 332 17.53 -6.13 7.86
N PRO A 333 18.10 -6.15 9.08
CA PRO A 333 17.30 -6.21 10.29
C PRO A 333 16.42 -4.95 10.41
N PHE A 334 15.27 -5.10 11.08
CA PHE A 334 14.41 -3.95 11.38
C PHE A 334 15.19 -2.82 12.04
N GLY A 335 15.03 -1.61 11.50
CA GLY A 335 15.70 -0.41 11.99
C GLY A 335 15.86 0.65 10.91
N HIS A 336 16.53 1.75 11.27
CA HIS A 336 16.74 2.88 10.37
C HIS A 336 17.48 2.51 9.08
N SER A 337 18.45 1.59 9.14
CA SER A 337 19.17 1.16 7.94
C SER A 337 18.26 0.46 6.93
N GLN A 338 17.37 -0.42 7.41
CA GLN A 338 16.38 -1.05 6.55
C GLN A 338 15.39 -0.02 5.99
N GLN A 339 14.90 0.89 6.83
CA GLN A 339 13.99 1.95 6.40
C GLN A 339 14.61 2.82 5.30
N GLN A 340 15.86 3.25 5.48
CA GLN A 340 16.60 4.04 4.48
C GLN A 340 16.79 3.26 3.18
N ALA A 341 17.13 1.97 3.26
CA ALA A 341 17.31 1.13 2.09
C ALA A 341 15.99 0.94 1.31
N ILE A 342 14.86 0.71 2.00
CA ILE A 342 13.55 0.59 1.35
C ILE A 342 13.13 1.92 0.72
N ASN A 343 13.32 3.05 1.41
CA ASN A 343 13.05 4.38 0.83
C ASN A 343 13.87 4.62 -0.44
N HIS A 344 15.17 4.30 -0.41
CA HIS A 344 16.02 4.42 -1.58
C HIS A 344 15.54 3.58 -2.77
N VAL A 345 15.08 2.34 -2.51
CA VAL A 345 14.47 1.49 -3.55
C VAL A 345 13.23 2.17 -4.13
N ILE A 346 12.34 2.70 -3.29
CA ILE A 346 11.12 3.39 -3.72
C ILE A 346 11.49 4.61 -4.58
N ASP A 347 12.47 5.41 -4.16
CA ASP A 347 12.92 6.58 -4.92
C ASP A 347 13.43 6.19 -6.32
N VAL A 348 14.26 5.14 -6.41
CA VAL A 348 14.77 4.60 -7.67
C VAL A 348 13.62 4.14 -8.58
N VAL A 349 12.68 3.37 -8.03
CA VAL A 349 11.53 2.84 -8.78
C VAL A 349 10.64 3.98 -9.28
N LEU A 350 10.39 5.00 -8.47
CA LEU A 350 9.60 6.17 -8.86
C LEU A 350 10.33 7.03 -9.91
N GLN A 351 11.66 7.14 -9.81
CA GLN A 351 12.47 7.88 -10.79
C GLN A 351 12.42 7.22 -12.18
N HIS A 352 12.43 5.89 -12.25
CA HIS A 352 12.34 5.14 -13.51
C HIS A 352 10.90 4.92 -14.00
N GLY A 353 9.91 5.13 -13.13
CA GLY A 353 8.49 5.01 -13.47
C GLY A 353 8.11 3.60 -13.96
N GLU A 354 7.12 3.52 -14.85
CA GLU A 354 6.58 2.25 -15.36
C GLU A 354 7.58 1.37 -16.10
N THR A 355 8.73 1.93 -16.50
CA THR A 355 9.80 1.15 -17.14
C THR A 355 10.62 0.32 -16.14
N ASP A 356 10.52 0.62 -14.85
CA ASP A 356 11.18 -0.15 -13.80
C ASP A 356 10.46 -1.50 -13.58
N PRO A 357 11.19 -2.63 -13.54
CA PRO A 357 10.57 -3.95 -13.38
C PRO A 357 9.78 -4.09 -12.07
N MET A 358 10.10 -3.29 -11.05
CA MET A 358 9.46 -3.33 -9.74
C MET A 358 8.37 -2.26 -9.56
N TYR A 359 8.10 -1.39 -10.55
CA TYR A 359 7.07 -0.35 -10.45
C TYR A 359 5.69 -0.91 -10.11
N LYS A 360 5.33 -2.04 -10.72
CA LYS A 360 4.08 -2.78 -10.46
C LYS A 360 3.95 -3.30 -9.01
N HIS A 361 5.02 -3.22 -8.21
CA HIS A 361 5.10 -3.71 -6.83
C HIS A 361 5.27 -2.60 -5.79
N LEU A 362 5.05 -1.33 -6.15
CA LEU A 362 5.14 -0.20 -5.21
C LEU A 362 4.28 -0.40 -3.95
N ALA A 363 3.07 -0.97 -4.09
CA ALA A 363 2.22 -1.28 -2.94
C ALA A 363 2.88 -2.22 -1.93
N TYR A 364 3.63 -3.22 -2.41
CA TYR A 364 4.38 -4.14 -1.55
C TYR A 364 5.56 -3.43 -0.88
N MET A 365 6.29 -2.56 -1.60
CA MET A 365 7.42 -1.82 -1.01
C MET A 365 6.97 -0.86 0.09
N TYR A 366 5.90 -0.11 -0.14
CA TYR A 366 5.30 0.75 0.89
C TYR A 366 4.73 -0.07 2.06
N CYS A 367 4.21 -1.27 1.82
CA CYS A 367 3.82 -2.21 2.88
C CYS A 367 5.03 -2.61 3.73
N ALA A 368 6.15 -2.98 3.10
CA ALA A 368 7.40 -3.31 3.79
C ALA A 368 7.96 -2.13 4.58
N LEU A 369 7.89 -0.92 4.02
CA LEU A 369 8.26 0.32 4.69
C LEU A 369 7.39 0.56 5.94
N GLY A 370 6.06 0.46 5.80
CA GLY A 370 5.12 0.65 6.92
C GLY A 370 5.36 -0.34 8.06
N LEU A 371 5.59 -1.61 7.73
CA LEU A 371 5.94 -2.61 8.75
C LEU A 371 7.28 -2.29 9.42
N THR A 372 8.29 -1.89 8.63
CA THR A 372 9.61 -1.53 9.15
C THR A 372 9.54 -0.35 10.11
N ILE A 373 8.79 0.70 9.73
CA ILE A 373 8.53 1.87 10.58
C ILE A 373 7.84 1.42 11.87
N PHE A 374 6.78 0.63 11.77
CA PHE A 374 6.03 0.16 12.94
C PHE A 374 6.90 -0.63 13.92
N GLN A 375 7.73 -1.56 13.41
CA GLN A 375 8.63 -2.36 14.26
C GLN A 375 9.75 -1.50 14.89
N THR A 376 10.23 -0.48 14.18
CA THR A 376 11.32 0.39 14.63
C THR A 376 10.83 1.40 15.67
N THR A 377 9.74 2.11 15.39
CA THR A 377 9.26 3.22 16.24
C THR A 377 8.29 2.75 17.31
N ARG A 378 7.63 1.60 17.12
CA ARG A 378 6.46 1.16 17.91
C ARG A 378 5.31 2.16 17.90
N GLN A 379 5.27 3.06 16.93
CA GLN A 379 4.22 4.06 16.76
C GLN A 379 3.36 3.72 15.54
N PRO A 380 2.02 3.66 15.69
CA PRO A 380 1.13 3.31 14.60
C PRO A 380 1.00 4.43 13.56
N ALA A 381 1.00 5.70 13.95
CA ALA A 381 0.73 6.82 13.03
C ALA A 381 1.73 6.93 11.87
N PRO A 382 3.07 6.90 12.09
CA PRO A 382 4.03 6.93 10.99
C PRO A 382 3.92 5.71 10.04
N ALA A 383 3.57 4.54 10.58
CA ALA A 383 3.37 3.34 9.78
C ALA A 383 2.09 3.41 8.92
N LEU A 384 1.00 3.95 9.48
CA LEU A 384 -0.26 4.15 8.78
C LEU A 384 -0.08 5.06 7.55
N SER A 385 0.80 6.06 7.60
CA SER A 385 1.12 6.89 6.42
C SER A 385 1.71 6.06 5.28
N ALA A 386 2.65 5.16 5.57
CA ALA A 386 3.24 4.29 4.54
C ALA A 386 2.23 3.26 4.02
N PHE A 387 1.37 2.72 4.90
CA PHE A 387 0.28 1.83 4.46
C PHE A 387 -0.75 2.55 3.58
N ALA A 388 -1.06 3.82 3.88
CA ALA A 388 -1.91 4.62 2.99
C ALA A 388 -1.29 4.76 1.60
N SER A 389 0.01 5.06 1.49
CA SER A 389 0.71 5.08 0.20
C SER A 389 0.64 3.73 -0.52
N ALA A 390 0.78 2.61 0.19
CA ALA A 390 0.61 1.29 -0.40
C ALA A 390 -0.81 1.08 -0.98
N LEU A 391 -1.85 1.51 -0.25
CA LEU A 391 -3.25 1.39 -0.71
C LEU A 391 -3.58 2.33 -1.87
N MET A 392 -2.90 3.47 -2.00
CA MET A 392 -3.02 4.33 -3.18
C MET A 392 -2.52 3.64 -4.45
N HIS A 393 -1.44 2.85 -4.35
CA HIS A 393 -0.93 2.08 -5.49
C HIS A 393 -1.74 0.81 -5.75
N LYS A 394 -2.27 0.17 -4.70
CA LYS A 394 -3.12 -1.02 -4.83
C LYS A 394 -4.10 -1.11 -3.65
N SER A 395 -5.34 -0.70 -3.90
CA SER A 395 -6.38 -0.58 -2.86
C SER A 395 -6.82 -1.91 -2.26
N ASP A 396 -6.64 -3.02 -2.99
CA ASP A 396 -6.96 -4.38 -2.57
C ASP A 396 -5.73 -5.16 -2.08
N HIS A 397 -4.60 -4.48 -1.78
CA HIS A 397 -3.40 -5.14 -1.27
C HIS A 397 -3.62 -5.71 0.14
N LEU A 398 -3.93 -7.01 0.22
CA LEU A 398 -4.42 -7.71 1.41
C LEU A 398 -3.53 -7.53 2.65
N ARG A 399 -2.21 -7.69 2.50
CA ARG A 399 -1.28 -7.47 3.62
C ARG A 399 -1.31 -6.05 4.16
N THR A 400 -1.46 -5.06 3.29
CA THR A 400 -1.55 -3.66 3.72
C THR A 400 -2.86 -3.40 4.43
N LEU A 401 -3.98 -3.91 3.91
CA LEU A 401 -5.30 -3.80 4.55
C LEU A 401 -5.27 -4.38 5.98
N PHE A 402 -4.70 -5.58 6.14
CA PHE A 402 -4.57 -6.23 7.45
C PHE A 402 -3.71 -5.39 8.41
N PHE A 403 -2.53 -4.95 7.99
CA PHE A 403 -1.65 -4.17 8.87
C PHE A 403 -2.17 -2.76 9.16
N THR A 404 -2.92 -2.16 8.24
CA THR A 404 -3.64 -0.91 8.51
C THR A 404 -4.61 -1.12 9.66
N ALA A 405 -5.46 -2.16 9.57
CA ALA A 405 -6.40 -2.51 10.63
C ALA A 405 -5.71 -2.79 11.97
N TYR A 406 -4.61 -3.55 11.95
CA TYR A 406 -3.82 -3.86 13.12
C TYR A 406 -3.20 -2.62 13.76
N CYS A 407 -2.60 -1.72 12.98
CA CYS A 407 -2.04 -0.47 13.50
C CYS A 407 -3.13 0.46 14.04
N SER A 408 -4.30 0.50 13.40
CA SER A 408 -5.44 1.28 13.89
C SER A 408 -5.97 0.83 15.24
N MET A 409 -5.72 -0.41 15.69
CA MET A 409 -6.04 -0.81 17.07
C MET A 409 -5.27 0.01 18.11
N GLY A 410 -4.10 0.53 17.76
CA GLY A 410 -3.31 1.41 18.64
C GLY A 410 -3.74 2.87 18.61
N VAL A 411 -4.75 3.23 17.79
CA VAL A 411 -5.17 4.61 17.54
C VAL A 411 -6.66 4.80 17.81
N SER A 412 -7.52 3.93 17.27
CA SER A 412 -8.97 4.06 17.34
C SER A 412 -9.67 2.71 17.10
N ASP A 413 -10.34 2.18 18.13
CA ASP A 413 -11.09 0.92 18.04
C ASP A 413 -12.17 0.95 16.93
N PRO A 414 -13.02 2.00 16.80
CA PRO A 414 -13.99 2.06 15.71
C PRO A 414 -13.36 2.02 14.31
N GLN A 415 -12.20 2.64 14.13
CA GLN A 415 -11.48 2.60 12.86
C GLN A 415 -10.90 1.21 12.59
N ALA A 416 -10.25 0.60 13.59
CA ALA A 416 -9.72 -0.75 13.49
C ALA A 416 -10.81 -1.76 13.12
N ILE A 417 -11.99 -1.67 13.76
CA ILE A 417 -13.15 -2.49 13.45
C ILE A 417 -13.55 -2.35 11.97
N ARG A 418 -13.71 -1.12 11.48
CA ARG A 418 -14.09 -0.89 10.06
C ARG A 418 -13.06 -1.48 9.10
N GLN A 419 -11.77 -1.31 9.40
CA GLN A 419 -10.69 -1.80 8.55
C GLN A 419 -10.55 -3.33 8.58
N PHE A 420 -10.76 -3.99 9.73
CA PHE A 420 -10.80 -5.45 9.78
C PHE A 420 -11.98 -6.02 9.00
N HIS A 421 -13.16 -5.40 9.09
CA HIS A 421 -14.30 -5.77 8.24
C HIS A 421 -13.97 -5.58 6.76
N HIS A 422 -13.35 -4.46 6.38
CA HIS A 422 -12.92 -4.25 5.00
C HIS A 422 -11.93 -5.33 4.53
N PHE A 423 -10.93 -5.65 5.34
CA PHE A 423 -9.99 -6.74 5.05
C PHE A 423 -10.71 -8.09 4.85
N ILE A 424 -11.62 -8.45 5.76
CA ILE A 424 -12.37 -9.72 5.68
C ILE A 424 -13.25 -9.79 4.42
N HIS A 425 -13.84 -8.65 4.01
CA HIS A 425 -14.64 -8.58 2.79
C HIS A 425 -13.80 -8.67 1.50
N THR A 426 -12.56 -8.20 1.53
CA THR A 426 -11.66 -8.21 0.37
C THR A 426 -10.88 -9.52 0.25
N ALA A 427 -10.49 -10.13 1.38
CA ALA A 427 -9.64 -11.31 1.39
C ALA A 427 -10.40 -12.59 0.99
N PRO A 428 -9.75 -13.52 0.27
CA PRO A 428 -10.25 -14.88 0.11
C PRO A 428 -10.53 -15.53 1.47
N THR A 429 -11.61 -16.29 1.59
CA THR A 429 -12.05 -16.88 2.88
C THR A 429 -11.03 -17.83 3.52
N ASP A 430 -10.14 -18.39 2.70
CA ASP A 430 -9.07 -19.31 3.09
C ASP A 430 -7.72 -18.60 3.32
N HIS A 431 -7.70 -17.26 3.23
CA HIS A 431 -6.52 -16.46 3.51
C HIS A 431 -6.13 -16.53 4.99
N HIS A 432 -4.85 -16.75 5.26
CA HIS A 432 -4.35 -17.12 6.59
C HIS A 432 -4.56 -16.08 7.72
N TRP A 433 -4.72 -14.80 7.37
CA TRP A 433 -5.05 -13.73 8.33
C TRP A 433 -6.55 -13.50 8.59
N VAL A 434 -7.46 -14.09 7.80
CA VAL A 434 -8.91 -13.97 8.03
C VAL A 434 -9.33 -14.43 9.44
N PRO A 435 -8.93 -15.62 9.92
CA PRO A 435 -9.21 -16.03 11.30
C PRO A 435 -8.62 -15.07 12.34
N GLU A 436 -7.42 -14.53 12.08
CA GLU A 436 -6.77 -13.57 12.99
C GLU A 436 -7.56 -12.26 13.08
N ALA A 437 -8.02 -11.72 11.95
CA ALA A 437 -8.87 -10.54 11.88
C ALA A 437 -10.19 -10.75 12.66
N HIS A 438 -10.81 -11.92 12.54
CA HIS A 438 -12.00 -12.24 13.33
C HIS A 438 -11.71 -12.29 14.84
N TYR A 439 -10.60 -12.87 15.29
CA TYR A 439 -10.23 -12.85 16.71
C TYR A 439 -9.92 -11.42 17.21
N TYR A 440 -9.33 -10.55 16.39
CA TYR A 440 -9.18 -9.14 16.76
C TYR A 440 -10.53 -8.42 16.89
N LEU A 441 -11.48 -8.67 15.98
CA LEU A 441 -12.83 -8.11 16.08
C LEU A 441 -13.56 -8.54 17.36
N VAL A 442 -13.41 -9.81 17.78
CA VAL A 442 -13.92 -10.29 19.08
C VAL A 442 -13.34 -9.46 20.22
N THR A 443 -12.02 -9.23 20.21
CA THR A 443 -11.34 -8.47 21.25
C THR A 443 -11.79 -7.01 21.26
N LEU A 444 -11.89 -6.37 20.10
CA LEU A 444 -12.29 -4.96 19.94
C LEU A 444 -13.74 -4.73 20.39
N TYR A 445 -14.68 -5.60 20.00
CA TYR A 445 -16.05 -5.50 20.50
C TYR A 445 -16.16 -5.79 22.01
N GLY A 446 -15.29 -6.65 22.55
CA GLY A 446 -15.20 -6.91 23.99
C GLY A 446 -14.61 -5.77 24.81
N GLN A 447 -13.84 -4.86 24.19
CA GLN A 447 -13.33 -3.64 24.82
C GLN A 447 -14.39 -2.53 24.87
N GLN A 448 -15.41 -2.62 24.01
CA GLN A 448 -16.62 -1.80 24.06
C GLN A 448 -17.61 -2.40 25.07
N ASP A 449 -18.88 -1.99 25.06
CA ASP A 449 -19.90 -2.62 25.90
C ASP A 449 -20.21 -4.05 25.38
N PRO A 450 -19.78 -5.11 26.08
CA PRO A 450 -19.94 -6.47 25.58
C PRO A 450 -21.40 -6.92 25.56
N SER A 451 -22.27 -6.29 26.36
CA SER A 451 -23.70 -6.61 26.39
C SER A 451 -24.40 -6.13 25.11
N VAL A 452 -24.04 -4.95 24.62
CA VAL A 452 -24.54 -4.37 23.36
C VAL A 452 -23.98 -5.12 22.15
N HIS A 453 -22.75 -5.62 22.24
CA HIS A 453 -22.06 -6.29 21.13
C HIS A 453 -22.03 -7.81 21.21
N ARG A 454 -22.81 -8.41 22.12
CA ARG A 454 -22.88 -9.86 22.35
C ARG A 454 -22.98 -10.67 21.05
N ASP A 455 -23.94 -10.36 20.19
CA ASP A 455 -24.15 -11.11 18.96
C ASP A 455 -22.96 -11.01 17.99
N ARG A 456 -22.31 -9.84 17.92
CA ARG A 456 -21.12 -9.63 17.08
C ARG A 456 -19.91 -10.41 17.61
N ILE A 457 -19.73 -10.42 18.93
CA ILE A 457 -18.68 -11.18 19.61
C ILE A 457 -18.86 -12.68 19.32
N LEU A 458 -20.07 -13.21 19.51
CA LEU A 458 -20.36 -14.62 19.25
C LEU A 458 -20.19 -14.97 17.76
N HIS A 459 -20.70 -14.12 16.86
CA HIS A 459 -20.55 -14.30 15.42
C HIS A 459 -19.09 -14.37 15.00
N HIS A 460 -18.27 -13.37 15.35
CA HIS A 460 -16.87 -13.35 14.94
C HIS A 460 -16.04 -14.43 15.59
N TYR A 461 -16.32 -14.83 16.83
CA TYR A 461 -15.60 -15.94 17.46
C TYR A 461 -15.87 -17.27 16.72
N ASN A 462 -17.12 -17.53 16.37
CA ASN A 462 -17.49 -18.71 15.57
C ASN A 462 -16.86 -18.68 14.17
N MET A 463 -16.89 -17.52 13.50
CA MET A 463 -16.24 -17.34 12.20
C MET A 463 -14.73 -17.53 12.27
N ALA A 464 -14.08 -17.04 13.34
CA ALA A 464 -12.66 -17.26 13.56
C ALA A 464 -12.33 -18.76 13.67
N GLN A 465 -13.10 -19.52 14.46
CA GLN A 465 -12.90 -20.96 14.59
C GLN A 465 -13.15 -21.71 13.27
N GLN A 466 -14.19 -21.33 12.51
CA GLN A 466 -14.50 -21.94 11.24
C GLN A 466 -13.39 -21.69 10.20
N THR A 467 -12.97 -20.43 10.06
CA THR A 467 -11.91 -20.05 9.10
C THR A 467 -10.56 -20.61 9.49
N ASP A 468 -10.26 -20.76 10.79
CA ASP A 468 -9.03 -21.39 11.25
C ASP A 468 -8.99 -22.90 10.96
N ARG A 469 -10.13 -23.59 11.06
CA ARG A 469 -10.26 -25.01 10.64
C ARG A 469 -10.11 -25.20 9.13
N ASN A 470 -10.51 -24.20 8.34
CA ASN A 470 -10.45 -24.23 6.88
C ASN A 470 -9.13 -23.70 6.30
N ARG A 471 -8.17 -23.32 7.16
CA ARG A 471 -6.87 -22.78 6.77
C ARG A 471 -6.06 -23.79 5.96
N LEU A 472 -5.31 -23.29 4.98
CA LEU A 472 -4.38 -24.13 4.20
C LEU A 472 -3.28 -24.75 5.08
N PRO A 473 -2.87 -26.01 4.81
CA PRO A 473 -1.99 -26.81 5.67
C PRO A 473 -0.53 -26.34 5.73
N VAL A 474 -0.18 -25.28 5.02
CA VAL A 474 1.17 -24.70 4.99
C VAL A 474 1.33 -23.56 5.99
N PHE A 475 0.24 -23.03 6.54
CA PHE A 475 0.28 -21.94 7.49
C PHE A 475 0.28 -22.44 8.94
N PRO A 476 1.03 -21.79 9.84
CA PRO A 476 0.94 -22.07 11.26
C PRO A 476 -0.45 -21.68 11.81
N PRO A 477 -0.86 -22.23 12.98
CA PRO A 477 -2.08 -21.80 13.66
C PRO A 477 -1.99 -20.32 14.08
N VAL A 478 -3.15 -19.68 14.34
CA VAL A 478 -3.17 -18.32 14.92
C VAL A 478 -2.37 -18.32 16.24
N PRO A 479 -1.51 -17.31 16.48
CA PRO A 479 -0.78 -17.19 17.74
C PRO A 479 -1.70 -17.24 18.96
N SER A 480 -1.31 -17.99 20.00
CA SER A 480 -2.11 -18.17 21.21
C SER A 480 -2.44 -16.86 21.91
N GLY A 481 -1.54 -15.87 21.86
CA GLY A 481 -1.79 -14.54 22.43
C GLY A 481 -3.02 -13.83 21.85
N VAL A 482 -3.37 -14.13 20.59
CA VAL A 482 -4.57 -13.59 19.93
C VAL A 482 -5.79 -14.44 20.29
N THR A 483 -5.69 -15.77 20.17
CA THR A 483 -6.82 -16.68 20.43
C THR A 483 -7.25 -16.69 21.91
N ASP A 484 -6.30 -16.63 22.85
CA ASP A 484 -6.56 -16.61 24.29
C ASP A 484 -7.23 -15.31 24.74
N ARG A 485 -6.91 -14.17 24.10
CA ARG A 485 -7.60 -12.90 24.37
C ARG A 485 -9.06 -12.97 23.90
N ALA A 486 -9.28 -13.40 22.66
CA ALA A 486 -10.62 -13.53 22.12
C ALA A 486 -11.47 -14.57 22.89
N ARG A 487 -10.87 -15.71 23.28
CA ARG A 487 -11.54 -16.74 24.08
C ARG A 487 -12.06 -16.21 25.41
N ARG A 488 -11.27 -15.40 26.12
CA ARG A 488 -11.69 -14.80 27.40
C ARG A 488 -12.92 -13.89 27.24
N VAL A 489 -12.94 -13.07 26.18
CA VAL A 489 -14.10 -12.22 25.87
C VAL A 489 -15.33 -13.08 25.55
N TYR A 490 -15.16 -14.11 24.73
CA TYR A 490 -16.24 -15.03 24.39
C TYR A 490 -16.82 -15.74 25.63
N GLU A 491 -15.97 -16.28 26.50
CA GLU A 491 -16.37 -16.95 27.74
C GLU A 491 -17.12 -15.99 28.68
N GLN A 492 -16.66 -14.74 28.79
CA GLN A 492 -17.33 -13.71 29.58
C GLN A 492 -18.75 -13.43 29.07
N VAL A 493 -18.92 -13.28 27.76
CA VAL A 493 -20.23 -13.01 27.15
C VAL A 493 -21.16 -14.22 27.28
N MET A 494 -20.64 -15.44 27.17
CA MET A 494 -21.42 -16.67 27.36
C MET A 494 -21.89 -16.86 28.81
N ALA A 495 -21.15 -16.36 29.79
CA ALA A 495 -21.49 -16.44 31.21
C ALA A 495 -22.57 -15.42 31.65
N GLN A 496 -22.90 -14.42 30.84
CA GLN A 496 -23.90 -13.42 31.18
C GLN A 496 -25.34 -13.95 30.96
N PRO A 497 -26.25 -13.83 31.95
CA PRO A 497 -27.65 -14.21 31.79
C PRO A 497 -28.33 -13.37 30.69
N HIS A 498 -29.28 -14.00 30.00
CA HIS A 498 -30.00 -13.44 28.85
C HIS A 498 -30.95 -12.29 29.22
#